data_AF-A0A2M8CF19-F1
#
_entry.id   AF-A0A2M8CF19-F1
#
_cell.length_a   1.000
_cell.length_b   1.000
_cell.length_c   1.000
_cell.angle_alpha   90.00
_cell.angle_beta   90.00
_cell.angle_gamma   90.00
#
_symmetry.space_group_name_H-M   'P 1'
#
loop_
_entity.id
_entity.type
_entity.pdbx_description
1 polymer ?
#
loop_
_entity_poly.entity_id
_entity_poly.type
_entity_poly.pdbx_seq_one_letter_code
_entity_poly.pdbx_strand_id
1 'polypeptide(L)'
;MKEMSKIVRNVTNLVYGFIIIFGFYIIVHGHLTPGGGFQGGAVVASAFAMLLISYGQLKAKKFLNINIFSLLESCGLTMFIVVAFLGLGTTFFYNFLANSGSWF
;
A
#
# COMPACT_ATOMS: atom_id res chain seq x y z
N MET A 1 17.60 3.95 17.54
CA MET A 1 18.43 3.44 16.42
C MET A 1 19.27 4.56 15.83
N LYS A 2 20.57 4.32 15.60
CA LYS A 2 21.49 5.26 14.95
C LYS A 2 21.31 5.20 13.42
N GLU A 3 21.56 6.31 12.73
CA GLU A 3 21.55 6.37 11.26
C GLU A 3 22.58 5.43 10.63
N MET A 4 22.24 4.87 9.47
CA MET A 4 23.15 4.06 8.66
C MET A 4 24.13 4.95 7.87
N SER A 5 25.09 4.32 7.19
CA SER A 5 26.11 5.02 6.41
C SER A 5 25.49 5.84 5.26
N LYS A 6 26.23 6.85 4.78
CA LYS A 6 25.79 7.68 3.65
C LYS A 6 25.52 6.86 2.38
N ILE A 7 26.30 5.81 2.16
CA ILE A 7 26.13 4.88 1.03
C ILE A 7 24.78 4.18 1.15
N VAL A 8 24.48 3.58 2.31
CA VAL A 8 23.21 2.87 2.55
C VAL A 8 22.04 3.82 2.33
N ARG A 9 22.08 5.04 2.88
CA ARG A 9 21.02 6.03 2.71
C ARG A 9 20.79 6.44 1.26
N ASN A 10 21.85 6.69 0.50
CA ASN A 10 21.71 7.05 -0.92
C ASN A 10 21.10 5.91 -1.73
N VAL A 11 21.55 4.67 -1.49
CA VAL A 11 20.97 3.49 -2.15
C VAL A 11 19.52 3.29 -1.73
N THR A 12 19.19 3.44 -0.45
CA THR A 12 17.79 3.40 0.04
C THR A 12 16.92 4.41 -0.69
N ASN A 13 17.35 5.67 -0.81
CA ASN A 13 16.57 6.71 -1.50
C ASN A 13 16.35 6.39 -2.99
N LEU A 14 17.37 5.84 -3.65
CA LEU A 14 17.29 5.44 -5.05
C LEU A 14 16.30 4.29 -5.24
N VAL A 15 16.44 3.22 -4.45
CA VAL A 15 15.68 1.98 -4.61
C VAL A 15 14.24 2.10 -4.06
N TYR A 16 14.01 2.96 -3.07
CA TYR A 16 12.70 3.15 -2.44
C TYR A 16 11.59 3.41 -3.47
N GLY A 17 11.80 4.32 -4.42
CA GLY A 17 10.81 4.64 -5.45
C GLY A 17 10.46 3.43 -6.32
N PHE A 18 11.46 2.63 -6.71
CA PHE A 18 11.26 1.43 -7.49
C PHE A 18 10.47 0.35 -6.73
N ILE A 19 10.74 0.16 -5.44
CA ILE A 19 9.98 -0.80 -4.61
C ILE A 19 8.51 -0.37 -4.50
N ILE A 20 8.25 0.93 -4.31
CA ILE A 20 6.88 1.45 -4.25
C ILE A 20 6.12 1.19 -5.55
N ILE A 21 6.73 1.53 -6.70
CA ILE A 21 6.12 1.28 -8.02
C ILE A 21 5.85 -0.22 -8.22
N PHE A 22 6.81 -1.08 -7.86
CA PHE A 22 6.67 -2.52 -7.98
C PHE A 22 5.57 -3.08 -7.06
N GLY A 23 5.46 -2.59 -5.84
CA GLY A 23 4.37 -2.93 -4.93
C GLY A 23 3.00 -2.59 -5.50
N PHE A 24 2.84 -1.38 -6.07
CA PHE A 24 1.60 -0.99 -6.76
C PHE A 24 1.31 -1.84 -8.00
N TYR A 25 2.33 -2.20 -8.77
CA TYR A 25 2.19 -3.11 -9.90
C TYR A 25 1.56 -4.45 -9.47
N ILE A 26 2.06 -5.06 -8.38
CA ILE A 26 1.54 -6.32 -7.82
C ILE A 26 0.07 -6.18 -7.38
N ILE A 27 -0.29 -5.04 -6.79
CA ILE A 27 -1.66 -4.78 -6.31
C ILE A 27 -2.62 -4.69 -7.51
N VAL A 28 -2.30 -3.84 -8.49
CA VAL A 28 -3.17 -3.57 -9.64
C VAL A 28 -3.33 -4.81 -10.53
N HIS A 29 -2.26 -5.58 -10.74
CA HIS A 29 -2.27 -6.77 -11.59
C HIS A 29 -2.60 -8.06 -10.83
N GLY A 30 -3.11 -7.98 -9.60
CA GLY A 30 -3.48 -9.15 -8.80
C GLY A 30 -4.60 -10.02 -9.39
N HIS A 31 -5.30 -9.51 -10.41
CA HIS A 31 -6.32 -10.26 -11.15
C HIS A 31 -5.75 -11.09 -12.32
N LEU A 32 -4.53 -10.77 -12.80
CA LEU A 32 -3.86 -11.46 -13.92
C LEU A 32 -2.65 -12.27 -13.49
N THR A 33 -1.89 -11.74 -12.53
CA THR A 33 -0.60 -12.28 -12.10
C THR A 33 -0.68 -12.76 -10.66
N PRO A 34 0.16 -13.74 -10.24
CA PRO A 34 0.25 -14.13 -8.83
C PRO A 34 0.60 -12.91 -7.97
N GLY A 35 -0.28 -12.55 -7.03
CA GLY A 35 -0.15 -11.31 -6.27
C GLY A 35 -1.44 -10.90 -5.59
N GLY A 36 -1.69 -9.59 -5.56
CA GLY A 36 -2.85 -8.97 -4.93
C GLY A 36 -2.49 -7.94 -3.87
N GLY A 37 -3.52 -7.49 -3.16
CA GLY A 37 -3.41 -6.42 -2.16
C GLY A 37 -2.47 -6.74 -1.00
N PHE A 38 -2.49 -7.97 -0.50
CA PHE A 38 -1.70 -8.36 0.67
C PHE A 38 -0.19 -8.43 0.36
N GLN A 39 0.20 -9.19 -0.67
CA GLN A 39 1.60 -9.35 -1.04
C GLN A 39 2.20 -8.02 -1.51
N GLY A 40 1.48 -7.27 -2.36
CA GLY A 40 1.92 -5.95 -2.80
C GLY A 40 1.99 -4.94 -1.66
N GLY A 41 1.04 -4.99 -0.72
CA GLY A 41 1.07 -4.20 0.52
C GLY A 41 2.29 -4.50 1.40
N ALA A 42 2.67 -5.77 1.54
CA ALA A 42 3.88 -6.15 2.27
C ALA A 42 5.16 -5.60 1.62
N VAL A 43 5.23 -5.60 0.28
CA VAL A 43 6.33 -4.98 -0.47
C VAL A 43 6.39 -3.48 -0.20
N VAL A 44 5.28 -2.76 -0.27
CA VAL A 44 5.22 -1.32 0.05
C VAL A 44 5.63 -1.06 1.50
N ALA A 45 5.13 -1.84 2.46
CA ALA A 45 5.48 -1.72 3.87
C ALA A 45 7.00 -1.94 4.10
N SER A 46 7.61 -2.88 3.36
CA SER A 46 9.06 -3.11 3.42
C SER A 46 9.88 -1.90 2.94
N ALA A 47 9.38 -1.13 1.96
CA ALA A 47 10.02 0.09 1.49
C ALA A 47 10.07 1.15 2.60
N PHE A 48 8.97 1.31 3.34
CA PHE A 48 8.90 2.19 4.51
C PHE A 48 9.77 1.69 5.67
N ALA A 49 9.81 0.37 5.91
CA ALA A 49 10.70 -0.23 6.91
C ALA A 49 12.17 0.01 6.56
N MET A 50 12.55 -0.10 5.29
CA MET A 50 13.90 0.20 4.80
C MET A 50 14.27 1.67 5.05
N LEU A 51 13.37 2.61 4.80
CA LEU A 51 13.55 4.03 5.15
C LEU A 51 13.74 4.23 6.66
N LEU A 52 12.91 3.58 7.48
CA LEU A 52 12.99 3.63 8.95
C LEU A 52 14.36 3.16 9.46
N ILE A 53 14.87 2.05 8.94
CA ILE A 53 16.16 1.48 9.32
C ILE A 53 17.31 2.39 8.86
N SER A 54 17.25 2.88 7.62
CA SER A 54 18.32 3.68 7.01
C SER A 54 18.54 5.03 7.71
N TYR A 55 17.46 5.72 8.08
CA TYR A 55 17.50 7.03 8.74
C TYR A 55 17.39 6.97 10.27
N GLY A 56 17.14 5.79 10.83
CA GLY A 56 16.94 5.62 12.27
C GLY A 56 15.67 6.31 12.79
N GLN A 57 15.37 6.05 14.06
CA GLN A 57 14.08 6.39 14.68
C GLN A 57 13.81 7.90 14.79
N LEU A 58 14.84 8.71 15.06
CA LEU A 58 14.68 10.15 15.32
C LEU A 58 14.31 10.94 14.06
N LYS A 59 14.93 10.63 12.91
CA LYS A 59 14.59 11.28 11.64
C LYS A 59 13.35 10.65 11.00
N ALA A 60 13.15 9.34 11.13
CA ALA A 60 12.03 8.68 10.50
C ALA A 60 10.67 9.12 11.08
N LYS A 61 10.58 9.48 12.37
CA LYS A 61 9.39 10.09 12.98
C LYS A 61 8.93 11.38 12.27
N LYS A 62 9.86 12.09 11.61
CA LYS A 62 9.55 13.33 10.87
C LYS A 62 8.87 13.06 9.52
N PHE A 63 9.08 11.87 8.95
CA PHE A 63 8.54 11.47 7.64
C PHE A 63 7.35 10.50 7.77
N LEU A 64 7.26 9.75 8.88
CA LEU A 64 6.21 8.76 9.14
C LEU A 64 5.22 9.27 10.17
N ASN A 65 4.19 9.97 9.70
CA ASN A 65 3.09 10.42 10.56
C ASN A 65 2.12 9.25 10.82
N ILE A 66 2.11 8.77 12.06
CA ILE A 66 1.25 7.65 12.49
C ILE A 66 -0.24 7.94 12.23
N ASN A 67 -0.67 9.20 12.35
CA ASN A 67 -2.05 9.58 12.14
C ASN A 67 -2.47 9.43 10.67
N ILE A 68 -1.53 9.68 9.73
CA ILE A 68 -1.78 9.46 8.30
C ILE A 68 -1.94 7.97 8.01
N PHE A 69 -1.07 7.13 8.57
CA PHE A 69 -1.19 5.68 8.40
C PHE A 69 -2.51 5.13 8.97
N SER A 70 -2.88 5.57 10.17
CA SER A 70 -4.16 5.19 10.80
C SER A 70 -5.37 5.69 9.99
N LEU A 71 -5.30 6.90 9.42
CA LEU A 71 -6.33 7.41 8.52
C LEU A 71 -6.44 6.58 7.24
N LEU A 72 -5.31 6.24 6.61
CA LEU A 72 -5.28 5.42 5.39
C LEU A 72 -5.82 4.01 5.63
N GLU A 73 -5.45 3.38 6.76
CA GLU A 73 -5.97 2.09 7.18
C GLU A 73 -7.49 2.13 7.35
N SER A 74 -7.98 3.09 8.13
CA SER A 74 -9.42 3.27 8.39
C SER A 74 -10.19 3.55 7.09
N CYS A 75 -9.63 4.39 6.22
CA CYS A 75 -10.22 4.72 4.92
C CYS A 75 -10.30 3.49 4.01
N GLY A 76 -9.23 2.69 3.94
CA GLY A 76 -9.20 1.47 3.12
C GLY A 76 -10.24 0.43 3.57
N LEU A 77 -10.34 0.19 4.88
CA LEU A 77 -11.36 -0.71 5.43
C LEU A 77 -12.78 -0.17 5.19
N THR A 78 -12.98 1.13 5.39
CA THR A 78 -14.28 1.76 5.15
C THR A 78 -14.69 1.66 3.68
N MET A 79 -13.77 1.92 2.73
CA MET A 79 -14.03 1.75 1.30
C MET A 79 -14.41 0.31 0.95
N PHE A 80 -13.68 -0.68 1.49
CA PHE A 80 -14.00 -2.09 1.27
C PHE A 80 -15.41 -2.45 1.73
N ILE A 81 -15.80 -1.98 2.92
CA ILE A 81 -17.14 -2.19 3.46
C ILE A 81 -18.19 -1.46 2.61
N VAL A 82 -17.97 -0.18 2.27
CA VAL A 82 -18.91 0.60 1.45
C VAL A 82 -19.19 -0.10 0.11
N VAL A 83 -18.16 -0.58 -0.58
CA VAL A 83 -18.32 -1.31 -1.85
C VAL A 83 -19.16 -2.58 -1.64
N ALA A 84 -19.00 -3.28 -0.52
CA ALA A 84 -19.82 -4.44 -0.18
C ALA A 84 -21.30 -4.10 0.02
N PHE A 85 -21.57 -2.96 0.68
CA PHE A 85 -22.93 -2.47 0.94
C PHE A 85 -23.64 -1.97 -0.32
N LEU A 86 -22.90 -1.47 -1.32
CA LEU A 86 -23.48 -1.07 -2.62
C LEU A 86 -24.17 -2.23 -3.35
N GLY A 87 -23.83 -3.48 -3.02
CA GLY A 87 -24.49 -4.68 -3.56
C GLY A 87 -25.88 -4.98 -2.98
N LEU A 88 -26.30 -4.34 -1.88
CA LEU A 88 -27.50 -4.73 -1.12
C LEU A 88 -28.83 -4.64 -1.90
N GLY A 89 -28.86 -4.03 -3.08
CA GLY A 89 -30.03 -4.09 -3.97
C GLY A 89 -30.37 -5.51 -4.44
N THR A 90 -29.41 -6.44 -4.39
CA THR A 90 -29.58 -7.86 -4.71
C THR A 90 -29.11 -8.76 -3.57
N THR A 91 -27.81 -8.70 -3.22
CA THR A 91 -27.20 -9.39 -2.07
C THR A 91 -25.96 -8.64 -1.58
N PHE A 92 -25.60 -8.79 -0.31
CA PHE A 92 -24.30 -8.28 0.18
C PHE A 92 -23.14 -8.80 -0.69
N PHE A 93 -22.18 -7.92 -1.02
CA PHE A 93 -21.09 -8.20 -1.98
C PHE A 93 -21.51 -8.49 -3.43
N TYR A 94 -22.75 -8.21 -3.84
CA TYR A 94 -23.09 -8.33 -5.26
C TYR A 94 -22.24 -7.39 -6.12
N ASN A 95 -21.51 -7.96 -7.07
CA ASN A 95 -20.64 -7.20 -7.97
C ASN A 95 -21.44 -6.56 -9.10
N PHE A 96 -22.04 -5.41 -8.82
CA PHE A 96 -22.82 -4.63 -9.79
C PHE A 96 -21.98 -4.03 -10.94
N LEU A 97 -20.65 -4.04 -10.84
CA LEU A 97 -19.75 -3.57 -11.90
C LEU A 97 -19.48 -4.65 -12.96
N ALA A 98 -19.59 -5.92 -12.60
CA ALA A 98 -19.36 -7.02 -13.53
C ALA A 98 -20.36 -6.98 -14.70
N ASN A 99 -19.85 -7.10 -15.94
CA ASN A 99 -20.66 -7.10 -17.17
C ASN A 99 -21.49 -5.82 -17.39
N SER A 100 -21.16 -4.72 -16.70
CA SER A 100 -21.84 -3.43 -16.84
C SER A 100 -21.48 -2.68 -18.13
N GLY A 101 -20.51 -3.18 -18.91
CA GLY A 101 -19.98 -2.52 -20.10
C GLY A 101 -19.14 -1.28 -19.81
N SER A 102 -18.85 -1.01 -18.53
CA SER A 102 -17.95 0.05 -18.06
C SER A 102 -16.51 -0.45 -17.95
N TRP A 103 -15.66 0.19 -17.14
CA TRP A 103 -14.20 -0.02 -17.05
C TRP A 103 -13.73 -1.45 -16.65
N PHE A 104 -14.62 -2.44 -16.55
CA PHE A 104 -14.36 -3.83 -16.13
C PHE A 104 -15.23 -4.84 -16.89
#